data_AF-A0A1G6J917-F1
#
_entry.id   AF-A0A1G6J917-F1
#
_cell.length_a   1.000
_cell.length_b   1.000
_cell.length_c   1.000
_cell.angle_alpha   90.00
_cell.angle_beta   90.00
_cell.angle_gamma   90.00
#
_symmetry.space_group_name_H-M   'P 1'
#
loop_
_entity.id
_entity.type
_entity.pdbx_description
1 polymer ?
#
loop_
_entity_poly.entity_id
_entity_poly.type
_entity_poly.pdbx_seq_one_letter_code
_entity_poly.pdbx_strand_id
1 'polypeptide(L)'
;MNDQSTHIQIFVPLAFLKSAVMCAGDFDLDNTQPFRNEHVHFRDGHIVATNEHMMFYAPIKGLATDVKFSIPKIDVKQFIERAERQNLSAHKMISIHYNDAVKNGFLEVKKHLHCEVHFHDHLQLDKFNWQNPVELSNQVVDNDYPHFQAKYIQVIEDISKLFGTFCSSEITPTGARNPAKVDFLYSEMESPAYVLIMPRLHHSDSNKYCVEVYESPDDTEPTECDPAESLHHAINAVIRMRKDVKANLTLTADHASTCIQVARWTGDAESHHRDMFYNDAWFAEPLRDYKSLEGIREFIEKTGDIVGCIGADGATTIARTVEEAELFFAEHGEAGVTS
;
A
#
# COMPACT_ATOMS: atom_id res chain seq x y z
N MET A 1 -28.77 5.35 46.71
CA MET A 1 -28.01 6.09 45.69
C MET A 1 -28.43 5.53 44.36
N ASN A 2 -28.98 6.37 43.48
CA ASN A 2 -29.57 5.93 42.21
C ASN A 2 -28.48 5.39 41.28
N ASP A 3 -28.49 4.08 41.09
CA ASP A 3 -27.72 3.35 40.10
C ASP A 3 -28.39 3.56 38.74
N GLN A 4 -28.12 4.70 38.08
CA GLN A 4 -28.51 4.87 36.68
C GLN A 4 -27.52 4.11 35.82
N SER A 5 -27.84 2.85 35.55
CA SER A 5 -27.24 2.13 34.43
C SER A 5 -27.52 2.93 33.15
N THR A 6 -26.50 3.60 32.61
CA THR A 6 -26.65 4.41 31.40
C THR A 6 -26.80 3.48 30.20
N HIS A 7 -28.05 3.13 29.89
CA HIS A 7 -28.38 2.46 28.65
C HIS A 7 -28.32 3.49 27.52
N ILE A 8 -27.43 3.27 26.57
CA ILE A 8 -27.23 4.11 25.39
C ILE A 8 -27.95 3.46 24.20
N GLN A 9 -28.72 4.26 23.46
CA GLN A 9 -29.29 3.86 22.19
C GLN A 9 -28.93 4.90 21.13
N ILE A 10 -28.28 4.47 20.06
CA ILE A 10 -27.91 5.32 18.92
C ILE A 10 -28.35 4.68 17.61
N PHE A 11 -28.46 5.52 16.57
CA PHE A 11 -28.80 5.07 15.23
C PHE A 11 -27.67 5.42 14.26
N VAL A 12 -27.20 4.42 13.53
CA VAL A 12 -26.06 4.53 12.63
C VAL A 12 -26.43 3.94 11.27
N PRO A 13 -26.16 4.60 10.14
CA PRO A 13 -26.38 4.00 8.84
C PRO A 13 -25.54 2.75 8.62
N LEU A 14 -26.07 1.73 7.94
CA LEU A 14 -25.33 0.51 7.60
C LEU A 14 -24.05 0.83 6.81
N ALA A 15 -24.08 1.84 5.94
CA ALA A 15 -22.94 2.33 5.20
C ALA A 15 -21.77 2.71 6.12
N PHE A 16 -22.03 3.41 7.23
CA PHE A 16 -20.97 3.79 8.18
C PHE A 16 -20.35 2.59 8.88
N LEU A 17 -21.15 1.57 9.23
CA LEU A 17 -20.61 0.33 9.80
C LEU A 17 -19.75 -0.42 8.78
N LYS A 18 -20.19 -0.50 7.52
CA LYS A 18 -19.41 -1.12 6.44
C LYS A 18 -18.09 -0.39 6.21
N SER A 19 -18.12 0.94 6.09
CA SER A 19 -16.92 1.78 5.91
C SER A 19 -15.96 1.65 7.10
N ALA A 20 -16.46 1.65 8.32
CA ALA A 20 -15.65 1.45 9.52
C ALA A 20 -14.98 0.07 9.53
N VAL A 21 -15.71 -1.00 9.18
CA VAL A 21 -15.14 -2.36 9.08
C VAL A 21 -14.08 -2.46 8.00
N MET A 22 -14.25 -1.80 6.85
CA MET A 22 -13.24 -1.76 5.79
C MET A 22 -11.94 -1.08 6.25
N CYS A 23 -12.05 -0.12 7.18
CA CYS A 23 -10.90 0.64 7.69
C CYS A 23 -10.32 0.08 8.99
N ALA A 24 -11.00 -0.83 9.68
CA ALA A 24 -10.51 -1.48 10.89
C ALA A 24 -9.41 -2.52 10.56
N GLY A 25 -8.43 -2.70 11.44
CA GLY A 25 -7.43 -3.78 11.37
C GLY A 25 -8.07 -5.17 11.50
N ASP A 26 -7.37 -6.23 11.08
CA ASP A 26 -7.78 -7.60 11.34
C ASP A 26 -7.07 -8.16 12.59
N PHE A 27 -7.67 -9.18 13.20
CA PHE A 27 -7.13 -9.79 14.41
C PHE A 27 -5.81 -10.49 14.12
N ASP A 28 -4.76 -10.09 14.81
CA ASP A 28 -3.42 -10.68 14.67
C ASP A 28 -2.92 -11.18 16.03
N LEU A 29 -2.75 -12.50 16.14
CA LEU A 29 -2.30 -13.20 17.34
C LEU A 29 -0.88 -12.79 17.78
N ASP A 30 -0.06 -12.32 16.84
CA ASP A 30 1.34 -11.97 17.09
C ASP A 30 1.53 -10.49 17.47
N ASN A 31 0.45 -9.69 17.42
CA ASN A 31 0.55 -8.25 17.59
C ASN A 31 0.48 -7.86 19.07
N THR A 32 1.66 -7.57 19.64
CA THR A 32 1.84 -7.12 21.03
C THR A 32 1.47 -5.66 21.26
N GLN A 33 0.95 -4.96 20.25
CA GLN A 33 0.61 -3.54 20.36
C GLN A 33 -0.74 -3.31 21.06
N PRO A 34 -0.83 -2.32 21.98
CA PRO A 34 -2.05 -2.01 22.74
C PRO A 34 -3.12 -1.25 21.94
N PHE A 35 -2.93 -1.01 20.64
CA PHE A 35 -3.93 -0.41 19.75
C PHE A 35 -4.74 -1.52 19.09
N ARG A 36 -5.89 -1.87 19.67
CA ARG A 36 -6.80 -2.87 19.10
C ARG A 36 -7.56 -2.29 17.91
N ASN A 37 -6.86 -2.10 16.79
CA ASN A 37 -7.36 -1.65 15.49
C ASN A 37 -8.51 -2.54 14.96
N GLU A 38 -8.71 -3.69 15.57
CA GLU A 38 -9.72 -4.71 15.31
C GLU A 38 -11.14 -4.34 15.80
N HIS A 39 -11.39 -3.07 16.11
CA HIS A 39 -12.66 -2.62 16.67
C HIS A 39 -13.21 -1.42 15.90
N VAL A 40 -14.53 -1.28 15.96
CA VAL A 40 -15.25 -0.08 15.58
C VAL A 40 -15.55 0.70 16.85
N HIS A 41 -15.05 1.93 16.93
CA HIS A 41 -15.13 2.77 18.12
C HIS A 41 -16.24 3.80 17.99
N PHE A 42 -16.94 4.05 19.10
CA PHE A 42 -17.95 5.09 19.25
C PHE A 42 -17.49 6.02 20.35
N ARG A 43 -17.13 7.26 20.00
CA ARG A 43 -16.51 8.19 20.95
C ARG A 43 -16.53 9.63 20.45
N ASP A 44 -16.55 10.58 21.37
CA ASP A 44 -16.48 12.01 21.07
C ASP A 44 -17.53 12.44 20.00
N GLY A 45 -18.71 11.79 20.01
CA GLY A 45 -19.78 12.01 19.03
C GLY A 45 -19.59 11.35 17.65
N HIS A 46 -18.60 10.49 17.47
CA HIS A 46 -18.23 9.90 16.17
C HIS A 46 -18.17 8.37 16.19
N ILE A 47 -18.38 7.76 15.02
CA ILE A 47 -17.89 6.41 14.70
C ILE A 47 -16.47 6.55 14.14
N VAL A 48 -15.55 5.72 14.61
CA VAL A 48 -14.14 5.75 14.21
C VAL A 48 -13.60 4.33 14.08
N ALA A 49 -12.83 4.05 13.03
CA ALA A 49 -12.10 2.79 12.87
C ALA A 49 -10.81 3.01 12.08
N THR A 50 -9.75 2.27 12.41
CA THR A 50 -8.45 2.41 11.77
C THR A 50 -7.69 1.08 11.70
N ASN A 51 -6.80 0.98 10.72
CA ASN A 51 -5.83 -0.11 10.53
C ASN A 51 -4.39 0.43 10.47
N GLU A 52 -4.15 1.60 11.08
CA GLU A 52 -2.89 2.38 11.08
C GLU A 52 -2.56 3.05 9.75
N HIS A 53 -2.97 2.47 8.63
CA HIS A 53 -2.71 3.02 7.30
C HIS A 53 -3.88 3.85 6.76
N MET A 54 -5.08 3.61 7.26
CA MET A 54 -6.25 4.44 7.01
C MET A 54 -7.12 4.55 8.26
N MET A 55 -7.89 5.62 8.34
CA MET A 55 -8.87 5.84 9.40
C MET A 55 -10.15 6.36 8.80
N PHE A 56 -11.26 5.70 9.08
CA PHE A 56 -12.60 6.21 8.80
C PHE A 56 -13.14 6.93 10.03
N TYR A 57 -13.79 8.07 9.83
CA TYR A 57 -14.58 8.70 10.87
C TYR A 57 -15.79 9.46 10.32
N ALA A 58 -16.88 9.47 11.09
CA ALA A 58 -18.09 10.23 10.79
C ALA A 58 -18.83 10.59 12.08
N PRO A 59 -19.48 11.77 12.17
CA PRO A 59 -20.29 12.13 13.32
C PRO A 59 -21.57 11.29 13.36
N ILE A 60 -22.01 10.94 14.55
CA ILE A 60 -23.27 10.24 14.79
C ILE A 60 -24.23 11.21 15.46
N LYS A 61 -25.36 11.44 14.78
CA LYS A 61 -26.44 12.28 15.31
C LYS A 61 -26.95 11.74 16.66
N GLY A 62 -26.82 12.56 17.70
CA GLY A 62 -27.31 12.24 19.05
C GLY A 62 -26.36 11.41 19.91
N LEU A 63 -25.15 11.07 19.45
CA LEU A 63 -24.13 10.48 20.30
C LEU A 63 -23.44 11.58 21.12
N ALA A 64 -23.55 11.50 22.46
CA ALA A 64 -22.91 12.46 23.35
C ALA A 64 -21.38 12.29 23.36
N THR A 65 -20.64 13.37 23.61
CA THR A 65 -19.16 13.39 23.53
C THR A 65 -18.48 12.62 24.67
N ASP A 66 -19.15 12.44 25.79
CA ASP A 66 -18.69 11.69 26.95
C ASP A 66 -18.92 10.18 26.82
N VAL A 67 -19.80 9.75 25.91
CA VAL A 67 -20.05 8.32 25.64
C VAL A 67 -18.90 7.72 24.86
N LYS A 68 -18.32 6.63 25.39
CA LYS A 68 -17.21 5.91 24.78
C LYS A 68 -17.40 4.40 24.91
N PHE A 69 -17.51 3.69 23.79
CA PHE A 69 -17.54 2.23 23.75
C PHE A 69 -17.04 1.71 22.41
N SER A 70 -16.76 0.41 22.34
CA SER A 70 -16.30 -0.24 21.12
C SER A 70 -17.02 -1.53 20.83
N ILE A 71 -17.09 -1.88 19.54
CA ILE A 71 -17.64 -3.13 19.05
C ILE A 71 -16.54 -3.87 18.31
N PRO A 72 -16.22 -5.13 18.65
CA PRO A 72 -15.28 -5.94 17.89
C PRO A 72 -15.65 -6.01 16.42
N LYS A 73 -14.67 -5.85 15.52
CA LYS A 73 -14.86 -5.91 14.06
C LYS A 73 -15.54 -7.20 13.64
N ILE A 74 -15.24 -8.31 14.31
CA ILE A 74 -15.85 -9.62 14.02
C ILE A 74 -17.37 -9.61 14.23
N ASP A 75 -17.86 -8.95 15.29
CA ASP A 75 -19.29 -8.85 15.59
C ASP A 75 -19.99 -7.91 14.59
N VAL A 76 -19.34 -6.79 14.22
CA VAL A 76 -19.86 -5.89 13.18
C VAL A 76 -19.89 -6.59 11.81
N LYS A 77 -18.85 -7.37 11.45
CA LYS A 77 -18.82 -8.20 10.24
C LYS A 77 -19.97 -9.20 10.23
N GLN A 78 -20.18 -9.94 11.33
CA GLN A 78 -21.28 -10.88 11.45
C GLN A 78 -22.64 -10.19 11.27
N PHE A 79 -22.81 -8.99 11.83
CA PHE A 79 -24.03 -8.20 11.64
C PHE A 79 -24.23 -7.79 10.18
N ILE A 80 -23.19 -7.27 9.53
CA ILE A 80 -23.22 -6.87 8.11
C ILE A 80 -23.61 -8.05 7.22
N GLU A 81 -23.03 -9.23 7.44
CA GLU A 81 -23.39 -10.44 6.67
C GLU A 81 -24.88 -10.79 6.81
N ARG A 82 -25.45 -10.67 8.03
CA ARG A 82 -26.89 -10.90 8.26
C ARG A 82 -27.74 -9.85 7.56
N ALA A 83 -27.31 -8.58 7.57
CA ALA A 83 -27.98 -7.48 6.88
C ALA A 83 -27.98 -7.67 5.35
N GLU A 84 -26.85 -8.12 4.79
CA GLU A 84 -26.70 -8.38 3.35
C GLU A 84 -27.55 -9.56 2.89
N ARG A 85 -27.63 -10.65 3.67
CA ARG A 85 -28.56 -11.76 3.38
C ARG A 85 -30.03 -11.32 3.35
N GLN A 86 -30.36 -10.23 4.02
CA GLN A 86 -31.69 -9.62 4.00
C GLN A 86 -31.84 -8.51 2.96
N ASN A 87 -30.84 -8.29 2.10
CA ASN A 87 -30.80 -7.24 1.08
C ASN A 87 -31.09 -5.84 1.65
N LEU A 88 -30.60 -5.55 2.86
CA LEU A 88 -30.79 -4.23 3.45
C LEU A 88 -29.96 -3.18 2.69
N SER A 89 -30.60 -2.05 2.40
CA SER A 89 -29.93 -0.89 1.81
C SER A 89 -28.80 -0.37 2.70
N ALA A 90 -27.71 0.11 2.10
CA ALA A 90 -26.61 0.75 2.81
C ALA A 90 -27.07 1.98 3.63
N HIS A 91 -28.15 2.65 3.21
CA HIS A 91 -28.72 3.80 3.94
C HIS A 91 -29.67 3.38 5.07
N LYS A 92 -29.88 2.08 5.32
CA LYS A 92 -30.73 1.60 6.41
C LYS A 92 -30.10 1.98 7.76
N MET A 93 -30.90 2.60 8.62
CA MET A 93 -30.49 2.92 10.00
C MET A 93 -30.50 1.68 10.89
N ILE A 94 -29.38 1.44 11.54
CA ILE A 94 -29.11 0.36 12.48
C ILE A 94 -29.23 0.91 13.91
N SER A 95 -29.95 0.21 14.77
CA SER A 95 -30.06 0.56 16.19
C SER A 95 -28.94 -0.13 16.95
N ILE A 96 -28.14 0.62 17.68
CA ILE A 96 -27.10 0.08 18.56
C ILE A 96 -27.52 0.35 20.00
N HIS A 97 -27.57 -0.72 20.78
CA HIS A 97 -27.91 -0.70 22.20
C HIS A 97 -26.66 -1.07 22.99
N TYR A 98 -26.29 -0.23 23.96
CA TYR A 98 -25.12 -0.47 24.80
C TYR A 98 -25.45 -0.20 26.26
N ASN A 99 -25.03 -1.11 27.14
CA ASN A 99 -25.13 -0.97 28.57
C ASN A 99 -23.75 -0.77 29.17
N ASP A 100 -23.47 0.46 29.58
CA ASP A 100 -22.16 0.85 30.11
C ASP A 100 -21.79 0.14 31.42
N ALA A 101 -22.79 -0.24 32.24
CA ALA A 101 -22.55 -0.87 33.54
C ALA A 101 -22.01 -2.30 33.41
N VAL A 102 -22.45 -3.04 32.39
CA VAL A 102 -22.04 -4.45 32.14
C VAL A 102 -21.19 -4.61 30.89
N LYS A 103 -20.83 -3.49 30.23
CA LYS A 103 -19.96 -3.42 29.04
C LYS A 103 -20.40 -4.38 27.93
N ASN A 104 -21.70 -4.45 27.67
CA ASN A 104 -22.26 -5.29 26.61
C ASN A 104 -23.32 -4.55 25.80
N GLY A 105 -23.66 -5.09 24.65
CA GLY A 105 -24.65 -4.48 23.78
C GLY A 105 -25.10 -5.38 22.66
N PHE A 106 -25.91 -4.82 21.77
CA PHE A 106 -26.31 -5.47 20.53
C PHE A 106 -26.59 -4.47 19.42
N LEU A 107 -26.45 -4.94 18.19
CA LEU A 107 -26.88 -4.25 16.97
C LEU A 107 -28.15 -4.91 16.47
N GLU A 108 -29.16 -4.12 16.11
CA GLU A 108 -30.40 -4.61 15.52
C GLU A 108 -30.91 -3.74 14.37
N VAL A 109 -31.78 -4.33 13.54
CA VAL A 109 -32.65 -3.57 12.65
C VAL A 109 -34.08 -3.70 13.15
N LYS A 110 -34.68 -2.60 13.60
CA LYS A 110 -36.05 -2.59 14.10
C LYS A 110 -37.01 -3.29 13.13
N LYS A 111 -37.79 -4.23 13.65
CA LYS A 111 -38.76 -5.07 12.92
C LYS A 111 -38.15 -6.14 12.00
N HIS A 112 -36.86 -6.46 12.15
CA HIS A 112 -36.20 -7.58 11.46
C HIS A 112 -35.69 -8.60 12.50
N LEU A 113 -36.54 -9.56 12.87
CA LEU A 113 -36.29 -10.55 13.95
C LEU A 113 -35.04 -11.43 13.77
N HIS A 114 -34.42 -11.43 12.58
CA HIS A 114 -33.25 -12.25 12.26
C HIS A 114 -31.97 -11.44 12.05
N CYS A 115 -31.99 -10.13 12.35
CA CYS A 115 -30.83 -9.24 12.21
C CYS A 115 -30.48 -8.62 13.56
N GLU A 116 -30.05 -9.46 14.50
CA GLU A 116 -29.54 -9.06 15.81
C GLU A 116 -28.18 -9.73 16.05
N VAL A 117 -27.19 -8.98 16.56
CA VAL A 117 -25.89 -9.50 16.97
C VAL A 117 -25.50 -8.86 18.30
N HIS A 118 -25.17 -9.69 19.29
CA HIS A 118 -24.67 -9.24 20.59
C HIS A 118 -23.15 -9.08 20.56
N PHE A 119 -22.64 -8.16 21.36
CA PHE A 119 -21.21 -7.92 21.52
C PHE A 119 -20.86 -7.63 22.98
N HIS A 120 -19.58 -7.76 23.30
CA HIS A 120 -19.02 -7.35 24.59
C HIS A 120 -17.86 -6.37 24.35
N ASP A 121 -17.86 -5.27 25.10
CA ASP A 121 -16.85 -4.22 25.01
C ASP A 121 -15.72 -4.52 25.99
N HIS A 122 -14.65 -5.11 25.47
CA HIS A 122 -13.49 -5.51 26.27
C HIS A 122 -12.41 -4.41 26.39
N LEU A 123 -12.66 -3.21 25.86
CA LEU A 123 -11.64 -2.17 25.69
C LEU A 123 -11.82 -1.00 26.65
N GLN A 124 -10.71 -0.60 27.27
CA GLN A 124 -10.62 0.70 27.92
C GLN A 124 -10.14 1.74 26.90
N LEU A 125 -11.04 2.60 26.45
CA LEU A 125 -10.82 3.56 25.36
C LEU A 125 -10.02 4.81 25.75
N ASP A 126 -9.60 4.93 27.00
CA ASP A 126 -8.98 6.13 27.58
C ASP A 126 -7.65 6.53 26.91
N LYS A 127 -6.99 5.60 26.21
CA LYS A 127 -5.68 5.82 25.55
C LYS A 127 -5.75 6.10 24.06
N PHE A 128 -6.89 5.93 23.41
CA PHE A 128 -7.05 6.24 21.99
C PHE A 128 -7.37 7.74 21.87
N ASN A 129 -6.71 8.49 20.99
CA ASN A 129 -7.09 9.88 20.68
C ASN A 129 -7.03 10.11 19.18
N TRP A 130 -8.11 9.75 18.48
CA TRP A 130 -8.24 9.93 17.03
C TRP A 130 -8.28 11.41 16.60
N GLN A 131 -8.67 12.30 17.52
CA GLN A 131 -8.68 13.74 17.30
C GLN A 131 -7.32 14.39 17.50
N ASN A 132 -6.28 13.63 17.90
CA ASN A 132 -4.92 14.16 17.91
C ASN A 132 -4.49 14.20 16.44
N PRO A 133 -4.65 15.35 15.77
CA PRO A 133 -4.44 15.43 14.35
C PRO A 133 -2.93 15.30 14.19
N VAL A 134 -2.50 14.54 13.18
CA VAL A 134 -1.31 14.97 12.46
C VAL A 134 -1.49 16.47 12.24
N GLU A 135 -0.62 17.30 12.80
CA GLU A 135 -0.69 18.75 12.61
C GLU A 135 -0.72 18.98 11.10
N LEU A 136 -1.92 19.23 10.57
CA LEU A 136 -2.15 19.50 9.16
C LEU A 136 -1.62 20.90 8.94
N SER A 137 -0.29 21.01 8.87
CA SER A 137 0.37 22.21 8.44
C SER A 137 -0.16 22.50 7.03
N ASN A 138 -0.78 23.65 6.85
CA ASN A 138 -1.18 24.15 5.52
C ASN A 138 0.06 24.48 4.65
N GLN A 139 1.26 24.12 5.08
CA GLN A 139 2.49 24.27 4.32
C GLN A 139 2.79 22.95 3.63
N VAL A 140 2.68 22.96 2.31
CA VAL A 140 3.33 21.97 1.43
C VAL A 140 4.83 22.19 1.60
N VAL A 141 5.47 21.43 2.50
CA VAL A 141 6.92 21.56 2.76
C VAL A 141 7.74 20.77 1.73
N ASP A 142 7.13 19.81 1.03
CA ASP A 142 7.79 18.95 0.05
C ASP A 142 7.20 19.13 -1.35
N ASN A 143 8.06 19.24 -2.36
CA ASN A 143 7.68 19.19 -3.78
C ASN A 143 7.27 17.77 -4.23
N ASP A 144 7.30 16.79 -3.33
CA ASP A 144 6.98 15.40 -3.61
C ASP A 144 5.49 15.12 -3.46
N TYR A 145 4.89 14.61 -4.54
CA TYR A 145 3.51 14.14 -4.52
C TYR A 145 3.41 12.83 -3.70
N PRO A 146 2.53 12.75 -2.69
CA PRO A 146 2.38 11.51 -1.94
C PRO A 146 1.82 10.39 -2.81
N HIS A 147 2.45 9.23 -2.72
CA HIS A 147 1.94 8.00 -3.33
C HIS A 147 1.13 7.21 -2.31
N PHE A 148 -0.02 6.67 -2.70
CA PHE A 148 -0.86 5.83 -1.84
C PHE A 148 -0.85 4.39 -2.32
N GLN A 149 -1.00 3.42 -1.39
CA GLN A 149 -1.13 2.02 -1.81
C GLN A 149 -2.46 1.81 -2.53
N ALA A 150 -2.43 1.21 -3.72
CA ALA A 150 -3.61 1.00 -4.56
C ALA A 150 -4.76 0.28 -3.82
N LYS A 151 -4.45 -0.65 -2.92
CA LYS A 151 -5.47 -1.34 -2.11
C LYS A 151 -6.32 -0.38 -1.25
N TYR A 152 -5.74 0.69 -0.73
CA TYR A 152 -6.47 1.68 0.08
C TYR A 152 -7.25 2.66 -0.79
N ILE A 153 -6.77 2.95 -2.00
CA ILE A 153 -7.56 3.67 -3.01
C ILE A 153 -8.83 2.87 -3.36
N GLN A 154 -8.70 1.55 -3.56
CA GLN A 154 -9.86 0.71 -3.83
C GLN A 154 -10.89 0.73 -2.68
N VAL A 155 -10.44 0.72 -1.42
CA VAL A 155 -11.34 0.86 -0.26
C VAL A 155 -12.07 2.20 -0.28
N ILE A 156 -11.40 3.30 -0.62
CA ILE A 156 -12.03 4.62 -0.74
C ILE A 156 -13.11 4.63 -1.84
N GLU A 157 -12.85 3.99 -2.98
CA GLU A 157 -13.85 3.83 -4.04
C GLU A 157 -15.06 3.02 -3.58
N ASP A 158 -14.82 1.94 -2.84
CA ASP A 158 -15.89 1.08 -2.33
C ASP A 158 -16.74 1.80 -1.27
N ILE A 159 -16.12 2.64 -0.42
CA ILE A 159 -16.84 3.53 0.48
C ILE A 159 -17.68 4.55 -0.30
N SER A 160 -17.13 5.13 -1.38
CA SER A 160 -17.85 6.07 -2.23
C SER A 160 -19.14 5.44 -2.78
N LYS A 161 -19.06 4.20 -3.28
CA LYS A 161 -20.24 3.45 -3.77
C LYS A 161 -21.28 3.18 -2.69
N LEU A 162 -20.87 3.02 -1.43
CA LEU A 162 -21.80 2.85 -0.30
C LEU A 162 -22.56 4.13 0.05
N PHE A 163 -22.01 5.29 -0.29
CA PHE A 163 -22.53 6.61 0.07
C PHE A 163 -23.41 7.25 -1.00
N GLY A 164 -23.55 6.62 -2.17
CA GLY A 164 -24.48 7.08 -3.20
C GLY A 164 -24.01 6.73 -4.61
N THR A 165 -24.92 6.83 -5.56
CA THR A 165 -24.64 6.47 -6.96
C THR A 165 -23.68 7.45 -7.63
N PHE A 166 -23.74 8.72 -7.23
CA PHE A 166 -22.92 9.81 -7.78
C PHE A 166 -21.81 10.26 -6.81
N CYS A 167 -21.66 9.57 -5.68
CA CYS A 167 -20.65 9.93 -4.70
C CYS A 167 -19.26 9.68 -5.28
N SER A 168 -18.39 10.68 -5.18
CA SER A 168 -16.98 10.59 -5.56
C SER A 168 -16.11 10.93 -4.36
N SER A 169 -14.85 10.53 -4.41
CA SER A 169 -13.86 10.88 -3.39
C SER A 169 -12.88 11.93 -3.93
N GLU A 170 -12.55 12.90 -3.08
CA GLU A 170 -11.50 13.88 -3.32
C GLU A 170 -10.41 13.68 -2.27
N ILE A 171 -9.20 13.36 -2.72
CA ILE A 171 -8.04 13.19 -1.84
C ILE A 171 -7.28 14.51 -1.81
N THR A 172 -7.17 15.10 -0.63
CA THR A 172 -6.40 16.31 -0.36
C THR A 172 -5.11 15.95 0.37
N PRO A 173 -3.95 15.93 -0.33
CA PRO A 173 -2.64 15.80 0.29
C PRO A 173 -2.37 16.87 1.34
N THR A 174 -1.69 16.49 2.43
CA THR A 174 -1.31 17.41 3.52
C THR A 174 0.20 17.39 3.78
N GLY A 175 0.96 16.75 2.88
CA GLY A 175 2.41 16.55 2.93
C GLY A 175 2.80 15.12 2.51
N ALA A 176 4.05 14.92 2.07
CA ALA A 176 4.54 13.62 1.61
C ALA A 176 4.57 12.54 2.70
N ARG A 177 4.62 12.95 3.98
CA ARG A 177 4.65 12.06 5.16
C ARG A 177 3.42 12.18 6.07
N ASN A 178 2.48 13.06 5.70
CA ASN A 178 1.29 13.33 6.48
C ASN A 178 0.09 12.61 5.86
N PRO A 179 -0.83 12.03 6.65
CA PRO A 179 -2.07 11.49 6.13
C PRO A 179 -2.86 12.51 5.32
N ALA A 180 -3.22 12.11 4.10
CA ALA A 180 -4.13 12.88 3.27
C ALA A 180 -5.56 12.73 3.78
N LYS A 181 -6.32 13.82 3.67
CA LYS A 181 -7.74 13.82 3.97
C LYS A 181 -8.51 13.43 2.72
N VAL A 182 -9.53 12.59 2.89
CA VAL A 182 -10.44 12.17 1.83
C VAL A 182 -11.83 12.67 2.18
N ASP A 183 -12.37 13.49 1.29
CA ASP A 183 -13.73 14.00 1.33
C ASP A 183 -14.60 13.20 0.35
N PHE A 184 -15.83 12.88 0.76
CA PHE A 184 -16.82 12.19 -0.10
C PHE A 184 -17.82 13.21 -0.65
N LEU A 185 -17.57 13.68 -1.87
CA LEU A 185 -18.41 14.65 -2.56
C LEU A 185 -19.69 14.00 -3.06
N TYR A 186 -20.80 14.77 -3.04
CA TYR A 186 -22.12 14.33 -3.51
C TYR A 186 -22.69 13.09 -2.79
N SER A 187 -22.23 12.85 -1.56
CA SER A 187 -22.77 11.79 -0.71
C SER A 187 -24.27 11.97 -0.45
N GLU A 188 -25.03 10.88 -0.52
CA GLU A 188 -26.45 10.80 -0.16
C GLU A 188 -26.65 10.62 1.36
N MET A 189 -25.56 10.59 2.14
CA MET A 189 -25.59 10.46 3.60
C MET A 189 -26.03 11.77 4.28
N GLU A 190 -26.85 11.67 5.33
CA GLU A 190 -27.27 12.86 6.10
C GLU A 190 -26.13 13.56 6.84
N SER A 191 -25.07 12.81 7.19
CA SER A 191 -23.92 13.31 7.93
C SER A 191 -22.66 13.15 7.09
N PRO A 192 -21.73 14.13 7.11
CA PRO A 192 -20.49 14.03 6.37
C PRO A 192 -19.64 12.89 6.94
N ALA A 193 -18.89 12.22 6.09
CA ALA A 193 -17.95 11.18 6.48
C ALA A 193 -16.60 11.49 5.85
N TYR A 194 -15.53 10.99 6.48
CA TYR A 194 -14.17 11.29 6.07
C TYR A 194 -13.30 10.05 6.21
N VAL A 195 -12.26 9.98 5.38
CA VAL A 195 -11.16 9.04 5.55
C VAL A 195 -9.85 9.82 5.67
N LEU A 196 -8.98 9.42 6.59
CA LEU A 196 -7.56 9.76 6.53
C LEU A 196 -6.82 8.57 5.93
N ILE A 197 -5.95 8.82 4.96
CA ILE A 197 -5.11 7.80 4.34
C ILE A 197 -3.64 8.18 4.49
N MET A 198 -2.87 7.28 5.10
CA MET A 198 -1.43 7.45 5.20
C MET A 198 -0.82 7.32 3.81
N PRO A 199 0.06 8.26 3.39
CA PRO A 199 0.88 8.04 2.22
C PRO A 199 1.70 6.78 2.44
N ARG A 200 2.02 6.09 1.35
CA ARG A 200 3.12 5.15 1.35
C ARG A 200 4.34 5.97 1.70
N LEU A 201 4.73 5.90 2.97
CA LEU A 201 6.07 6.28 3.37
C LEU A 201 6.96 5.39 2.51
N HIS A 202 7.58 5.97 1.49
CA HIS A 202 8.90 5.51 1.11
C HIS A 202 9.62 5.47 2.43
N HIS A 203 10.03 4.27 2.88
CA HIS A 203 11.00 4.22 3.96
C HIS A 203 12.02 5.29 3.60
N SER A 204 12.18 6.28 4.48
CA SER A 204 13.11 7.37 4.24
C SER A 204 14.37 6.76 3.63
N ASP A 205 14.97 7.42 2.65
CA ASP A 205 16.29 7.10 2.12
C ASP A 205 17.40 7.12 3.21
N SER A 206 17.05 7.05 4.50
CA SER A 206 17.93 6.59 5.57
C SER A 206 18.29 5.11 5.42
N ASN A 207 17.41 4.28 4.83
CA ASN A 207 17.78 2.92 4.48
C ASN A 207 18.59 2.96 3.20
N LYS A 208 19.81 2.45 3.29
CA LYS A 208 20.70 2.24 2.16
C LYS A 208 20.43 0.87 1.57
N TYR A 209 20.52 0.75 0.25
CA TYR A 209 20.17 -0.47 -0.47
C TYR A 209 21.36 -0.99 -1.26
N CYS A 210 21.43 -2.30 -1.47
CA CYS A 210 22.35 -2.95 -2.40
C CYS A 210 21.61 -4.00 -3.24
N VAL A 211 22.27 -4.45 -4.30
CA VAL A 211 21.90 -5.68 -5.00
C VAL A 211 22.85 -6.77 -4.54
N GLU A 212 22.29 -7.86 -4.02
CA GLU A 212 23.03 -9.05 -3.66
C GLU A 212 22.98 -10.07 -4.80
N VAL A 213 24.14 -10.66 -5.11
CA VAL A 213 24.28 -11.76 -6.05
C VAL A 213 24.86 -12.97 -5.33
N TYR A 214 24.19 -14.11 -5.43
CA TYR A 214 24.60 -15.39 -4.85
C TYR A 214 25.08 -16.35 -5.95
N GLU A 215 25.97 -17.27 -5.60
CA GLU A 215 26.37 -18.35 -6.51
C GLU A 215 25.24 -19.40 -6.63
N SER A 216 24.58 -19.71 -5.52
CA SER A 216 23.44 -20.64 -5.41
C SER A 216 22.28 -20.07 -4.58
N PRO A 217 21.01 -20.44 -4.85
CA PRO A 217 19.87 -19.99 -4.04
C PRO A 217 19.91 -20.45 -2.57
N ASP A 218 20.68 -21.50 -2.28
CA ASP A 218 20.81 -22.08 -0.94
C ASP A 218 21.94 -21.43 -0.12
N ASP A 219 22.71 -20.52 -0.72
CA ASP A 219 23.82 -19.86 -0.05
C ASP A 219 23.31 -18.83 0.98
N THR A 220 24.06 -18.70 2.08
CA THR A 220 23.70 -17.80 3.18
C THR A 220 24.41 -16.44 3.11
N GLU A 221 25.47 -16.34 2.31
CA GLU A 221 26.25 -15.11 2.11
C GLU A 221 26.32 -14.80 0.61
N PRO A 222 26.14 -13.52 0.23
CA PRO A 222 26.24 -13.13 -1.17
C PRO A 222 27.70 -13.08 -1.63
N THR A 223 27.93 -13.46 -2.89
CA THR A 223 29.21 -13.31 -3.57
C THR A 223 29.50 -11.84 -3.87
N GLU A 224 28.46 -11.06 -4.18
CA GLU A 224 28.52 -9.62 -4.45
C GLU A 224 27.39 -8.89 -3.70
N CYS A 225 27.66 -7.74 -3.08
CA CYS A 225 26.64 -6.80 -2.60
C CYS A 225 27.07 -5.39 -2.98
N ASP A 226 26.50 -4.88 -4.07
CA ASP A 226 26.89 -3.60 -4.64
C ASP A 226 25.85 -2.53 -4.33
N PRO A 227 26.26 -1.39 -3.74
CA PRO A 227 25.34 -0.37 -3.27
C PRO A 227 24.59 0.33 -4.40
N ALA A 228 23.33 0.65 -4.12
CA ALA A 228 22.42 1.36 -5.01
C ALA A 228 22.05 2.73 -4.43
N GLU A 229 21.88 3.71 -5.31
CA GLU A 229 21.59 5.11 -4.95
C GLU A 229 20.23 5.25 -4.27
N SER A 230 19.28 4.40 -4.65
CA SER A 230 17.98 4.29 -4.01
C SER A 230 17.41 2.87 -4.13
N LEU A 231 16.34 2.59 -3.40
CA LEU A 231 15.57 1.35 -3.58
C LEU A 231 15.08 1.18 -5.02
N HIS A 232 14.71 2.28 -5.69
CA HIS A 232 14.27 2.24 -7.08
C HIS A 232 15.37 1.74 -8.00
N HIS A 233 16.59 2.26 -7.85
CA HIS A 233 17.76 1.80 -8.60
C HIS A 233 18.06 0.32 -8.32
N ALA A 234 18.03 -0.11 -7.05
CA ALA A 234 18.25 -1.52 -6.70
C ALA A 234 17.21 -2.47 -7.35
N ILE A 235 15.92 -2.12 -7.28
CA ILE A 235 14.84 -2.93 -7.89
C ILE A 235 15.01 -3.02 -9.41
N ASN A 236 15.24 -1.88 -10.07
CA ASN A 236 15.40 -1.85 -11.52
C ASN A 236 16.65 -2.61 -11.96
N ALA A 237 17.74 -2.54 -11.20
CA ALA A 237 18.97 -3.27 -11.49
C ALA A 237 18.73 -4.79 -11.40
N VAL A 238 18.07 -5.25 -10.33
CA VAL A 238 17.67 -6.68 -10.19
C VAL A 238 16.78 -7.12 -11.34
N ILE A 239 15.78 -6.33 -11.72
CA ILE A 239 14.90 -6.67 -12.85
C ILE A 239 15.71 -6.76 -14.15
N ARG A 240 16.58 -5.78 -14.41
CA ARG A 240 17.44 -5.71 -15.60
C ARG A 240 18.37 -6.93 -15.68
N MET A 241 19.10 -7.23 -14.61
CA MET A 241 20.00 -8.38 -14.53
C MET A 241 19.27 -9.71 -14.64
N ARG A 242 18.11 -9.87 -13.96
CA ARG A 242 17.31 -11.11 -14.07
C ARG A 242 16.78 -11.33 -15.48
N LYS A 243 16.37 -10.27 -16.18
CA LYS A 243 15.97 -10.34 -17.59
C LYS A 243 17.14 -10.76 -18.47
N ASP A 244 18.32 -10.20 -18.25
CA ASP A 244 19.54 -10.61 -18.96
C ASP A 244 19.85 -12.10 -18.76
N VAL A 245 19.85 -12.56 -17.51
CA VAL A 245 20.06 -13.98 -17.15
C VAL A 245 19.04 -14.88 -17.84
N LYS A 246 17.77 -14.50 -17.85
CA LYS A 246 16.69 -15.27 -18.48
C LYS A 246 16.75 -15.27 -20.00
N ALA A 247 17.21 -14.18 -20.62
CA ALA A 247 17.36 -14.10 -22.06
C ALA A 247 18.51 -14.99 -22.57
N ASN A 248 19.53 -15.22 -21.74
CA ASN A 248 20.79 -15.86 -22.16
C ASN A 248 21.04 -17.27 -21.61
N LEU A 249 20.38 -17.69 -20.52
CA LEU A 249 20.46 -19.06 -20.01
C LEU A 249 19.20 -19.86 -20.39
N THR A 250 19.35 -21.06 -20.95
CA THR A 250 18.22 -21.83 -21.49
C THR A 250 17.65 -22.88 -20.54
N LEU A 251 18.46 -23.47 -19.65
CA LEU A 251 18.02 -24.59 -18.79
C LEU A 251 18.04 -24.26 -17.29
N THR A 252 18.80 -23.24 -16.87
CA THR A 252 18.97 -22.85 -15.46
C THR A 252 18.57 -21.40 -15.18
N ALA A 253 18.05 -20.68 -16.17
CA ALA A 253 17.73 -19.26 -16.10
C ALA A 253 16.85 -18.88 -14.91
N ASP A 254 15.80 -19.65 -14.63
CA ASP A 254 14.89 -19.33 -13.53
C ASP A 254 15.59 -19.46 -12.17
N HIS A 255 16.37 -20.53 -11.96
CA HIS A 255 17.16 -20.72 -10.74
C HIS A 255 18.27 -19.67 -10.60
N ALA A 256 19.03 -19.40 -11.66
CA ALA A 256 20.08 -18.38 -11.64
C ALA A 256 19.51 -16.96 -11.40
N SER A 257 18.33 -16.66 -11.94
CA SER A 257 17.69 -15.37 -11.73
C SER A 257 17.23 -15.16 -10.28
N THR A 258 16.93 -16.23 -9.54
CA THR A 258 16.57 -16.11 -8.11
C THR A 258 17.75 -15.73 -7.23
N CYS A 259 18.99 -15.94 -7.69
CA CYS A 259 20.21 -15.58 -6.95
C CYS A 259 20.54 -14.09 -6.97
N ILE A 260 19.77 -13.24 -7.66
CA ILE A 260 20.00 -11.80 -7.74
C ILE A 260 18.87 -11.10 -7.01
N GLN A 261 19.10 -10.39 -5.91
CA GLN A 261 18.03 -9.82 -5.10
C GLN A 261 18.34 -8.43 -4.56
N VAL A 262 17.28 -7.71 -4.17
CA VAL A 262 17.42 -6.43 -3.47
C VAL A 262 17.60 -6.71 -1.99
N ALA A 263 18.59 -6.06 -1.38
CA ALA A 263 18.83 -6.15 0.05
C ALA A 263 19.05 -4.77 0.68
N ARG A 264 19.03 -4.75 2.00
CA ARG A 264 19.44 -3.57 2.78
C ARG A 264 20.96 -3.60 2.93
N TRP A 265 21.59 -2.46 2.71
CA TRP A 265 23.01 -2.29 3.01
C TRP A 265 23.24 -2.39 4.51
N THR A 266 24.09 -3.31 4.91
CA THR A 266 24.45 -3.56 6.32
C THR A 266 25.78 -2.91 6.72
N GLY A 267 26.56 -2.41 5.76
CA GLY A 267 27.80 -1.68 5.98
C GLY A 267 27.58 -0.22 6.42
N ASP A 268 28.66 0.55 6.50
CA ASP A 268 28.60 1.94 6.93
C ASP A 268 28.15 2.90 5.82
N ALA A 269 27.88 4.14 6.23
CA ALA A 269 27.34 5.15 5.36
C ALA A 269 28.33 5.66 4.31
N GLU A 270 29.62 5.74 4.66
CA GLU A 270 30.66 6.24 3.76
C GLU A 270 31.03 5.19 2.72
N SER A 271 31.12 3.91 3.11
CA SER A 271 31.35 2.80 2.18
C SER A 271 30.23 2.72 1.14
N HIS A 272 28.96 2.86 1.56
CA HIS A 272 27.83 2.86 0.64
C HIS A 272 27.92 3.96 -0.43
N HIS A 273 28.36 5.16 -0.03
CA HIS A 273 28.47 6.30 -0.94
C HIS A 273 29.71 6.20 -1.84
N ARG A 274 30.85 5.77 -1.29
CA ARG A 274 32.10 5.62 -2.03
C ARG A 274 32.01 4.54 -3.09
N ASP A 275 31.38 3.42 -2.73
CA ASP A 275 31.34 2.21 -3.57
C ASP A 275 30.05 2.17 -4.43
N MET A 276 29.28 3.28 -4.47
CA MET A 276 28.01 3.44 -5.19
C MET A 276 28.10 2.93 -6.63
N PHE A 277 27.34 1.87 -6.94
CA PHE A 277 27.41 1.22 -8.25
C PHE A 277 26.12 1.41 -9.07
N TYR A 278 24.95 1.10 -8.49
CA TYR A 278 23.69 1.22 -9.21
C TYR A 278 23.10 2.63 -9.08
N ASN A 279 23.28 3.41 -10.14
CA ASN A 279 22.79 4.78 -10.32
C ASN A 279 22.38 4.98 -11.80
N ASP A 280 21.89 6.17 -12.14
CA ASP A 280 21.48 6.50 -13.52
C ASP A 280 22.56 6.26 -14.58
N ALA A 281 23.85 6.46 -14.24
CA ALA A 281 24.94 6.23 -15.19
C ALA A 281 25.10 4.75 -15.53
N TRP A 282 24.92 3.85 -14.56
CA TRP A 282 24.94 2.40 -14.81
C TRP A 282 23.81 1.96 -15.74
N PHE A 283 22.63 2.57 -15.63
CA PHE A 283 21.50 2.30 -16.54
C PHE A 283 21.71 2.85 -17.96
N ALA A 284 22.63 3.81 -18.13
CA ALA A 284 22.98 4.36 -19.44
C ALA A 284 24.00 3.51 -20.21
N GLU A 285 24.68 2.56 -19.53
CA GLU A 285 25.65 1.65 -20.13
C GLU A 285 25.03 0.30 -20.49
N PRO A 286 25.46 -0.34 -21.59
CA PRO A 286 24.95 -1.65 -21.97
C PRO A 286 25.48 -2.77 -21.06
N LEU A 287 24.65 -3.77 -20.79
CA LEU A 287 25.09 -4.99 -20.10
C LEU A 287 25.89 -5.92 -21.00
N ARG A 288 25.68 -5.83 -22.32
CA ARG A 288 26.30 -6.72 -23.31
C ARG A 288 26.63 -5.99 -24.58
N ASP A 289 27.74 -6.43 -25.18
CA ASP A 289 28.17 -6.04 -26.50
C ASP A 289 27.88 -7.14 -27.51
N TYR A 290 27.42 -6.74 -28.69
CA TYR A 290 27.13 -7.61 -29.81
C TYR A 290 27.92 -7.20 -31.05
N LYS A 291 28.25 -8.20 -31.86
CA LYS A 291 28.98 -8.06 -33.12
C LYS A 291 28.13 -8.34 -34.37
N SER A 292 26.87 -8.73 -34.16
CA SER A 292 25.91 -9.08 -35.21
C SER A 292 24.48 -8.67 -34.83
N LEU A 293 23.65 -8.43 -35.84
CA LEU A 293 22.26 -8.00 -35.65
C LEU A 293 21.34 -9.10 -35.10
N GLU A 294 21.62 -10.36 -35.40
CA GLU A 294 20.78 -11.49 -34.98
C GLU A 294 20.65 -11.57 -33.45
N GLY A 295 21.77 -11.50 -32.74
CA GLY A 295 21.78 -11.52 -31.28
C GLY A 295 21.15 -10.29 -30.64
N ILE A 296 21.26 -9.12 -31.30
CA ILE A 296 20.68 -7.86 -30.82
C ILE A 296 19.16 -7.90 -30.89
N ARG A 297 18.60 -8.34 -32.02
CA ARG A 297 17.14 -8.44 -32.18
C ARG A 297 16.53 -9.32 -31.11
N GLU A 298 17.08 -10.53 -30.94
CA GLU A 298 16.59 -11.48 -29.94
C GLU A 298 16.70 -10.90 -28.51
N PHE A 299 17.79 -10.21 -28.20
CA PHE A 299 17.99 -9.64 -26.88
C PHE A 299 17.05 -8.46 -26.59
N ILE A 300 17.02 -7.44 -27.47
CA ILE A 300 16.18 -6.25 -27.30
C ILE A 300 14.70 -6.66 -27.23
N GLU A 301 14.23 -7.59 -28.06
CA GLU A 301 12.84 -8.07 -28.02
C GLU A 301 12.50 -8.74 -26.69
N LYS A 302 13.43 -9.52 -26.11
CA LYS A 302 13.20 -10.24 -24.85
C LYS A 302 13.35 -9.36 -23.61
N THR A 303 14.30 -8.44 -23.60
CA THR A 303 14.66 -7.69 -22.38
C THR A 303 14.11 -6.26 -22.38
N GLY A 304 14.02 -5.64 -23.57
CA GLY A 304 13.76 -4.22 -23.75
C GLY A 304 14.93 -3.33 -23.31
N ASP A 305 16.14 -3.88 -23.23
CA ASP A 305 17.35 -3.21 -22.73
C ASP A 305 18.23 -2.69 -23.88
N ILE A 306 19.18 -1.80 -23.55
CA ILE A 306 20.16 -1.25 -24.48
C ILE A 306 21.34 -2.21 -24.68
N VAL A 307 22.00 -2.12 -25.83
CA VAL A 307 23.14 -2.96 -26.19
C VAL A 307 24.31 -2.14 -26.71
N GLY A 308 25.53 -2.64 -26.51
CA GLY A 308 26.70 -2.14 -27.21
C GLY A 308 26.83 -2.84 -28.54
N CYS A 309 27.19 -2.11 -29.59
CA CYS A 309 27.46 -2.63 -30.92
C CYS A 309 28.94 -2.45 -31.24
N ILE A 310 29.59 -3.49 -31.74
CA ILE A 310 31.01 -3.46 -32.16
C ILE A 310 31.09 -3.81 -33.65
N GLY A 311 31.51 -2.83 -34.46
CA GLY A 311 31.67 -2.96 -35.90
C GLY A 311 32.90 -3.78 -36.30
N ALA A 312 32.95 -4.20 -37.57
CA ALA A 312 34.08 -4.96 -38.13
C ALA A 312 35.40 -4.17 -38.13
N ASP A 313 35.31 -2.84 -38.23
CA ASP A 313 36.41 -1.89 -38.16
C ASP A 313 36.82 -1.52 -36.72
N GLY A 314 36.12 -2.07 -35.71
CA GLY A 314 36.33 -1.77 -34.30
C GLY A 314 35.63 -0.52 -33.80
N ALA A 315 34.79 0.14 -34.61
CA ALA A 315 33.91 1.20 -34.13
C ALA A 315 32.92 0.65 -33.08
N THR A 316 32.48 1.50 -32.16
CA THR A 316 31.54 1.13 -31.11
C THR A 316 30.42 2.15 -30.95
N THR A 317 29.20 1.70 -30.67
CA THR A 317 28.08 2.56 -30.29
C THR A 317 27.16 1.87 -29.28
N ILE A 318 26.28 2.63 -28.63
CA ILE A 318 25.18 2.12 -27.81
C ILE A 318 23.89 2.26 -28.62
N ALA A 319 23.19 1.15 -28.83
CA ALA A 319 21.89 1.12 -29.48
C ALA A 319 20.79 0.84 -28.46
N ARG A 320 19.72 1.63 -28.51
CA ARG A 320 18.50 1.45 -27.70
C ARG A 320 17.41 0.71 -28.44
N THR A 321 17.48 0.68 -29.77
CA THR A 321 16.52 -0.01 -30.62
C THR A 321 17.22 -0.84 -31.68
N VAL A 322 16.47 -1.77 -32.28
CA VAL A 322 16.96 -2.60 -33.39
C VAL A 322 17.33 -1.72 -34.59
N GLU A 323 16.54 -0.68 -34.87
CA GLU A 323 16.79 0.24 -35.99
C GLU A 323 18.11 1.02 -35.82
N GLU A 324 18.42 1.45 -34.59
CA GLU A 324 19.71 2.12 -34.29
C GLU A 324 20.89 1.16 -34.54
N ALA A 325 20.76 -0.11 -34.18
CA ALA A 325 21.78 -1.12 -34.46
C ALA A 325 21.92 -1.42 -35.96
N GLU A 326 20.80 -1.53 -36.70
CA GLU A 326 20.80 -1.75 -38.15
C GLU A 326 21.55 -0.65 -38.91
N LEU A 327 21.30 0.60 -38.55
CA LEU A 327 22.01 1.75 -39.12
C LEU A 327 23.51 1.66 -38.86
N PHE A 328 23.91 1.33 -37.63
CA PHE A 328 25.30 1.20 -37.27
C PHE A 328 26.02 0.08 -38.07
N PHE A 329 25.44 -1.12 -38.15
CA PHE A 329 26.07 -2.23 -38.87
C PHE A 329 26.04 -2.06 -40.39
N ALA A 330 25.09 -1.29 -40.93
CA ALA A 330 25.12 -0.91 -42.34
C ALA A 330 26.33 -0.02 -42.69
N GLU A 331 26.80 0.81 -41.75
CA GLU A 331 27.94 1.72 -41.93
C GLU A 331 29.29 1.03 -41.64
N HIS A 332 29.37 0.26 -40.55
CA HIS A 332 30.63 -0.28 -40.04
C HIS A 332 30.85 -1.78 -40.31
N GLY A 333 29.84 -2.47 -40.83
CA GLY A 333 29.85 -3.91 -41.07
C GLY A 333 29.83 -4.75 -39.80
N GLU A 334 29.30 -5.98 -39.88
CA GLU A 334 29.33 -6.94 -38.78
C GLU A 334 30.71 -7.60 -38.65
N ALA A 335 31.26 -7.70 -37.43
CA ALA A 335 32.52 -8.39 -37.20
C ALA A 335 32.31 -9.91 -37.35
N GLY A 336 32.86 -10.48 -38.41
CA GLY A 336 32.36 -11.71 -39.03
C GLY A 336 32.15 -12.94 -38.15
N VAL A 337 31.08 -13.67 -38.48
CA VAL A 337 31.16 -15.14 -38.58
C VAL A 337 32.12 -15.44 -39.71
N THR A 338 33.35 -15.87 -39.40
CA THR A 338 34.24 -16.46 -40.41
C THR A 338 33.54 -17.67 -41.01
N SER A 339 33.30 -17.64 -42.32
CA SER A 339 32.80 -18.75 -43.15
C SER A 339 33.64 -20.00 -43.02
#